data_AF-A0A9P7DUB6-F1
#
_entry.id   AF-A0A9P7DUB6-F1
#
_cell.length_a   1.000
_cell.length_b   1.000
_cell.length_c   1.000
_cell.angle_alpha   90.00
_cell.angle_beta   90.00
_cell.angle_gamma   90.00
#
_symmetry.space_group_name_H-M   'P 1'
#
loop_
_entity.id
_entity.type
_entity.pdbx_description
1 polymer ?
#
loop_
_entity_poly.entity_id
_entity_poly.type
_entity_poly.pdbx_seq_one_letter_code
_entity_poly.pdbx_strand_id
1 'polypeptide(L)'
;DFEPDEQWKSRLKVDIENNLRSMVDEAKQSLHDTLKRAPVSALERERLTDEHLATMKNIRNLAEEQFRIALERERQERRWAAGQVLDQGWSDTMAKEQ
;
A
#
# COMPACT_ATOMS: atom_id res chain seq x y z
N ASP A 1 17.93 -17.60 7.49
CA ASP A 1 16.73 -17.00 6.89
C ASP A 1 17.05 -15.53 6.63
N PHE A 2 16.64 -14.98 5.49
CA PHE A 2 16.83 -13.56 5.12
C PHE A 2 15.58 -12.74 5.39
N GLU A 3 14.58 -13.34 6.03
CA GLU A 3 13.36 -12.69 6.46
C GLU A 3 13.66 -11.53 7.44
N PRO A 4 13.09 -10.34 7.20
CA PRO A 4 13.13 -9.25 8.16
C PRO A 4 12.34 -9.58 9.43
N ASP A 5 12.77 -9.04 10.57
CA ASP A 5 12.05 -9.25 11.82
C ASP A 5 10.70 -8.52 11.84
N GLU A 6 9.87 -8.85 12.83
CA GLU A 6 8.54 -8.26 12.98
C GLU A 6 8.59 -6.75 13.29
N GLN A 7 9.68 -6.25 13.89
CA GLN A 7 9.83 -4.81 14.15
C GLN A 7 10.04 -4.03 12.85
N TRP A 8 10.83 -4.56 11.92
CA TRP A 8 10.99 -4.02 10.58
C TRP A 8 9.67 -4.03 9.82
N LYS A 9 8.95 -5.16 9.82
CA LYS A 9 7.64 -5.27 9.15
C LYS A 9 6.62 -4.31 9.74
N SER A 10 6.61 -4.12 11.06
CA SER A 10 5.71 -3.18 11.72
C SER A 10 6.02 -1.74 11.32
N ARG A 11 7.29 -1.35 11.21
CA ARG A 11 7.68 -0.01 10.74
C ARG A 11 7.25 0.21 9.29
N LEU A 12 7.53 -0.76 8.42
CA LEU A 12 7.11 -0.71 7.01
C LEU A 12 5.59 -0.51 6.87
N LYS A 13 4.79 -1.22 7.67
CA LYS A 13 3.32 -1.04 7.67
C LYS A 13 2.92 0.39 8.04
N VAL A 14 3.52 0.96 9.09
CA VAL A 14 3.25 2.33 9.51
C VAL A 14 3.64 3.33 8.42
N ASP A 15 4.78 3.13 7.77
CA ASP A 15 5.23 4.01 6.69
C ASP A 15 4.29 3.96 5.49
N ILE A 16 3.86 2.77 5.07
CA ILE A 16 2.87 2.59 4.00
C ILE A 16 1.54 3.24 4.37
N GLU A 17 1.05 3.04 5.61
CA GLU A 17 -0.19 3.65 6.08
C GLU A 17 -0.12 5.18 6.10
N ASN A 18 1.02 5.76 6.46
CA ASN A 18 1.24 7.19 6.44
C ASN A 18 1.27 7.72 5.00
N ASN A 19 1.91 7.01 4.07
CA ASN A 19 1.98 7.38 2.65
C ASN A 19 0.60 7.34 1.98
N LEU A 20 -0.28 6.44 2.41
CA LEU A 20 -1.64 6.30 1.87
C LEU A 20 -2.70 7.11 2.63
N ARG A 21 -2.29 7.85 3.69
CA ARG A 21 -3.21 8.60 4.55
C ARG A 21 -4.07 9.59 3.76
N SER A 22 -3.45 10.37 2.87
CA SER A 22 -4.16 11.36 2.05
C SER A 22 -5.25 10.72 1.19
N MET A 23 -4.97 9.59 0.55
CA MET A 23 -5.95 8.87 -0.28
C MET A 23 -7.15 8.39 0.54
N VAL A 24 -6.90 7.90 1.76
CA VAL A 24 -7.97 7.50 2.70
C VAL A 24 -8.82 8.70 3.10
N ASP A 25 -8.17 9.82 3.42
CA ASP A 25 -8.85 11.04 3.86
C ASP A 25 -9.67 11.66 2.71
N GLU A 26 -9.13 11.69 1.49
CA GLU A 26 -9.83 12.11 0.28
C GLU A 26 -11.06 11.23 -0.01
N ALA A 27 -10.92 9.90 0.09
CA ALA A 27 -12.04 8.98 -0.13
C ALA A 27 -13.19 9.20 0.87
N LYS A 28 -12.86 9.49 2.14
CA LYS A 28 -13.85 9.82 3.18
C LYS A 28 -14.48 11.18 2.94
N GLN A 29 -13.66 12.18 2.62
CA GLN A 29 -14.11 13.55 2.38
C GLN A 29 -15.06 13.61 1.18
N SER A 30 -14.76 12.87 0.10
CA SER A 30 -15.59 12.78 -1.10
C SER A 30 -17.00 12.24 -0.80
N LEU A 31 -17.10 11.15 -0.03
CA LEU A 31 -18.39 10.60 0.40
C LEU A 31 -19.15 11.62 1.26
N HIS A 32 -18.47 12.22 2.24
CA HIS A 32 -19.07 13.19 3.16
C HIS A 32 -19.59 14.44 2.44
N ASP A 33 -18.81 15.01 1.53
CA ASP A 33 -19.21 16.18 0.76
C ASP A 33 -20.40 15.88 -0.14
N THR A 34 -20.43 14.70 -0.76
CA THR A 34 -21.55 14.27 -1.59
C THR A 34 -22.84 14.13 -0.79
N LEU A 35 -22.77 13.50 0.39
CA LEU A 35 -23.92 13.34 1.29
C LEU A 35 -24.40 14.66 1.90
N LYS A 36 -23.54 15.67 2.00
CA LYS A 36 -23.88 17.01 2.52
C LYS A 36 -24.52 17.93 1.50
N ARG A 37 -24.17 17.81 0.22
CA ARG A 37 -24.57 18.77 -0.83
C ARG A 37 -26.08 18.77 -1.11
N ALA A 38 -26.75 17.63 -1.00
CA ALA A 38 -28.17 17.53 -1.23
C ALA A 38 -28.78 16.33 -0.49
N PRO A 39 -30.09 16.35 -0.22
CA PRO A 39 -30.80 15.15 0.19
C PRO A 39 -30.67 14.08 -0.90
N VAL A 40 -29.92 13.01 -0.61
CA VAL A 40 -29.80 11.84 -1.48
C VAL A 40 -30.91 10.84 -1.16
N SER A 41 -31.43 10.15 -2.17
CA SER A 41 -32.35 9.04 -1.97
C SER A 41 -31.66 7.87 -1.26
N ALA A 42 -32.45 6.94 -0.72
CA ALA A 42 -31.88 5.74 -0.09
C ALA A 42 -31.04 4.91 -1.07
N LEU A 43 -31.52 4.75 -2.31
CA LEU A 43 -30.80 4.04 -3.38
C LEU A 43 -29.48 4.73 -3.73
N GLU A 44 -29.48 6.07 -3.84
CA GLU A 44 -28.26 6.80 -4.15
C GLU A 44 -27.26 6.75 -3.00
N ARG A 45 -27.74 6.77 -1.75
CA ARG A 45 -26.88 6.60 -0.56
C ARG A 45 -26.21 5.23 -0.53
N GLU A 46 -26.93 4.17 -0.89
CA GLU A 46 -26.38 2.82 -1.00
C GLU A 46 -25.29 2.77 -2.08
N ARG A 47 -25.58 3.29 -3.28
CA ARG A 47 -24.62 3.37 -4.39
C ARG A 47 -23.33 4.11 -3.99
N LEU A 48 -23.45 5.26 -3.34
CA LEU A 48 -22.29 6.05 -2.86
C LEU A 48 -21.50 5.31 -1.78
N THR A 49 -22.18 4.53 -0.94
CA THR A 49 -21.51 3.71 0.09
C THR A 49 -20.71 2.58 -0.57
N ASP A 50 -21.28 1.90 -1.56
CA ASP A 50 -20.59 0.84 -2.31
C ASP A 50 -19.37 1.37 -3.06
N GLU A 51 -19.49 2.55 -3.69
CA GLU A 51 -18.36 3.22 -4.34
C GLU A 51 -17.23 3.57 -3.36
N HIS A 52 -17.59 4.07 -2.18
CA HIS A 52 -16.62 4.35 -1.12
C HIS A 52 -15.93 3.08 -0.64
N LEU A 53 -16.68 1.99 -0.42
CA LEU A 53 -16.12 0.69 -0.01
C LEU A 53 -15.20 0.11 -1.09
N ALA A 54 -15.56 0.22 -2.36
CA ALA A 54 -14.70 -0.18 -3.48
C ALA A 54 -13.39 0.61 -3.51
N THR A 55 -13.47 1.93 -3.28
CA THR A 55 -12.29 2.81 -3.21
C THR A 55 -11.38 2.41 -2.04
N MET A 56 -11.95 2.20 -0.85
CA MET A 56 -11.20 1.77 0.33
C MET A 56 -10.54 0.40 0.13
N LYS A 57 -11.21 -0.53 -0.56
CA LYS A 57 -10.62 -1.82 -0.94
C LYS A 57 -9.43 -1.64 -1.88
N ASN A 58 -9.51 -0.75 -2.85
CA ASN A 58 -8.40 -0.48 -3.78
C ASN A 58 -7.19 0.11 -3.04
N ILE A 59 -7.40 1.04 -2.10
CA ILE A 59 -6.33 1.60 -1.27
C ILE A 59 -5.66 0.50 -0.43
N ARG A 60 -6.45 -0.42 0.13
CA ARG A 60 -5.92 -1.57 0.87
C ARG A 60 -5.07 -2.48 -0.02
N ASN A 61 -5.54 -2.82 -1.22
CA ASN A 61 -4.77 -3.64 -2.16
C ASN A 61 -3.43 -2.98 -2.53
N LEU A 62 -3.42 -1.65 -2.68
CA LEU A 62 -2.20 -0.88 -2.92
C LEU A 62 -1.22 -0.99 -1.74
N ALA A 63 -1.72 -0.92 -0.50
CA ALA A 63 -0.90 -1.11 0.70
C ALA A 63 -0.27 -2.52 0.74
N GLU A 64 -1.07 -3.55 0.44
CA GLU A 64 -0.62 -4.95 0.38
C GLU A 64 0.46 -5.16 -0.69
N GLU A 65 0.29 -4.53 -1.86
CA GLU A 65 1.29 -4.55 -2.94
C GLU A 65 2.60 -3.87 -2.53
N GLN A 66 2.53 -2.66 -1.98
CA GLN A 66 3.71 -1.93 -1.51
C GLN A 66 4.47 -2.72 -0.43
N PHE A 67 3.75 -3.36 0.49
CA PHE A 67 4.34 -4.20 1.53
C PHE A 67 5.08 -5.39 0.92
N ARG A 68 4.46 -6.10 -0.04
CA ARG A 68 5.06 -7.26 -0.70
C ARG A 68 6.32 -6.89 -1.47
N ILE A 69 6.29 -5.79 -2.23
CA ILE A 69 7.45 -5.30 -3.00
C ILE A 69 8.60 -4.94 -2.06
N ALA A 70 8.33 -4.15 -1.01
CA ALA A 70 9.35 -3.73 -0.07
C ALA A 70 9.94 -4.91 0.73
N LEU A 71 9.11 -5.88 1.11
CA LEU A 71 9.55 -7.10 1.79
C LEU A 71 10.49 -7.92 0.90
N GLU A 72 10.15 -8.09 -0.38
CA GLU A 72 11.03 -8.81 -1.31
C GLU A 72 12.34 -8.07 -1.53
N ARG A 73 12.30 -6.74 -1.65
CA ARG A 73 13.51 -5.90 -1.75
C ARG A 73 14.45 -6.09 -0.58
N GLU A 74 13.96 -5.99 0.65
CA GLU A 74 14.77 -6.16 1.85
C GLU A 74 15.35 -7.59 1.95
N ARG A 75 14.60 -8.63 1.57
CA ARG A 75 15.14 -10.00 1.52
C ARG A 75 16.33 -10.12 0.58
N GLN A 76 16.25 -9.48 -0.58
CA GLN A 76 17.32 -9.51 -1.58
C GLN A 76 18.53 -8.70 -1.12
N GLU A 77 18.31 -7.52 -0.53
CA GLU A 77 19.38 -6.71 0.08
C GLU A 77 20.11 -7.50 1.18
N ARG A 78 19.39 -8.23 2.03
CA ARG A 78 19.99 -9.10 3.07
C ARG A 78 20.75 -10.29 2.50
N ARG A 79 20.24 -10.94 1.44
CA ARG A 79 20.95 -12.01 0.72
C ARG A 79 22.26 -11.51 0.16
N TRP A 80 22.22 -10.34 -0.49
CA TRP A 80 23.39 -9.71 -1.07
C TRP A 80 24.43 -9.31 -0.01
N ALA A 81 23.99 -8.70 1.09
CA ALA A 81 24.86 -8.34 2.21
C ALA A 81 25.53 -9.56 2.87
N ALA A 82 24.89 -10.73 2.82
CA ALA A 82 25.47 -11.99 3.27
C ALA A 82 26.39 -12.67 2.24
N GLY A 83 26.66 -12.02 1.10
CA GLY A 83 27.53 -12.54 0.05
C GLY A 83 26.90 -13.62 -0.82
N GLN A 84 25.57 -13.79 -0.77
CA GLN A 84 24.88 -14.73 -1.67
C GLN A 84 24.60 -14.06 -3.02
N VAL A 85 24.64 -14.88 -4.08
CA VAL A 85 24.34 -14.45 -5.44
C VAL A 85 22.88 -14.00 -5.50
N LEU A 86 22.67 -12.75 -5.94
CA LEU A 86 21.34 -12.22 -6.25
C LEU A 86 20.71 -13.02 -7.39
N ASP A 87 19.39 -13.17 -7.37
CA ASP A 87 18.68 -13.70 -8.53
C ASP A 87 18.96 -12.83 -9.77
N GLN A 88 19.15 -13.43 -10.95
CA GLN A 88 19.69 -12.73 -12.13
C GLN A 88 18.88 -11.48 -12.50
N GLY A 89 17.55 -11.53 -12.35
CA GLY A 89 16.65 -10.39 -12.62
C GLY A 89 16.79 -9.21 -11.65
N TRP A 90 17.34 -9.42 -10.45
CA TRP A 90 17.60 -8.38 -9.45
C TRP A 90 18.93 -7.66 -9.65
N SER A 91 19.94 -8.35 -10.19
CA SER A 91 21.25 -7.74 -10.46
C SER A 91 21.15 -6.56 -11.45
N ASP A 92 20.24 -6.66 -12.42
CA ASP A 92 19.99 -5.62 -13.44
C ASP A 92 19.22 -4.41 -12.90
N THR A 93 18.43 -4.56 -11.84
CA THR A 93 17.65 -3.46 -11.24
C THR A 93 18.51 -2.64 -10.28
N MET A 94 19.33 -3.31 -9.46
CA MET A 94 20.25 -2.64 -8.52
C MET A 94 21.41 -1.91 -9.24
N ALA A 95 21.89 -2.44 -10.37
CA ALA A 95 22.94 -1.79 -11.16
C ALA A 95 22.49 -0.48 -11.85
N LYS A 96 21.18 -0.24 -11.96
CA LYS A 96 20.62 1.01 -12.53
C LYS A 96 20.36 2.10 -11.48
N GLU A 97 20.34 1.76 -10.20
CA GLU A 97 20.07 2.71 -9.10
C GLU A 97 21.36 3.26 -8.45
N GLN A 98 22.54 2.87 -8.92
CA GLN A 98 23.86 3.29 -8.43
C GLN A 98 24.54 4.26 -9.39
#